data_AF-A0A523KJA9-F1
#
_entry.id   AF-A0A523KJA9-F1
#
_cell.length_a   1.000
_cell.length_b   1.000
_cell.length_c   1.000
_cell.angle_alpha   90.00
_cell.angle_beta   90.00
_cell.angle_gamma   90.00
#
_symmetry.space_group_name_H-M   'P 1'
#
loop_
_entity.id
_entity.type
_entity.pdbx_description
1 polymer ?
#
loop_
_entity_poly.entity_id
_entity_poly.type
_entity_poly.pdbx_seq_one_letter_code
_entity_poly.pdbx_strand_id
1 'polypeptide(L)'
;MTDWQPTGKQLINKIYGLSWRFAMLALFVVCAVLESLLELTREQWVDLSVAVLVYIVPATFFQQWLQRRTMGRVPDYCDARHAGTVASGLCREAFAAVIDLPRRSAILAIGGWLVPVFVMSLYMDFRWEYFGLFQYLSVWLAGLVAGVVASMFTMYQLKRLLAPIRRMLAEEISDPQERAQLIHSLSLGTKLVTGVVGIAVIPVVFAVLFFQAEAGRTLEAFVVDWEHKLLEATGDQLDQTVDLERVMGDAPGLAAQVRITLLDLSEGAESPLEEFVMAFLRRQIEQLDREAGDSLSVPSGRYFAWRRHGDSVLLASMPSDVVHVDQTRMGFAFAAVLVITLLAAYWLARMMAGDVSEATSWLQAEAARMASGDLRKGRVFESEDELGSLARSFETMAHSLRAAVGSMARTADRVEVTSVEMVQVAQAVSGVTSDQVQGIEQTSALMEQINGQVRGIANSAQALNVSVEESSSSILELGAAGEELNETATVLNEKVNEVSSSIEQMARSVKHVSENTEGLAEAADETSASMGEMATSMREVDVSAEETARLSRLVV
;
A
#
# COMPACT_ATOMS: atom_id res chain seq x y z
N MET A 1 23.96 -13.01 -14.07
CA MET A 1 23.75 -14.36 -14.63
C MET A 1 22.57 -14.25 -15.57
N THR A 2 22.90 -14.29 -16.85
CA THR A 2 22.06 -14.30 -18.05
C THR A 2 20.88 -15.26 -17.98
N ASP A 3 19.83 -14.95 -18.73
CA ASP A 3 18.56 -15.67 -18.95
C ASP A 3 18.69 -17.20 -19.01
N TRP A 4 18.85 -17.83 -17.85
CA TRP A 4 18.90 -19.28 -17.75
C TRP A 4 17.47 -19.80 -17.73
N GLN A 5 16.99 -20.25 -18.89
CA GLN A 5 15.71 -20.91 -19.09
C GLN A 5 15.97 -22.41 -19.29
N PRO A 6 16.01 -23.22 -18.22
CA PRO A 6 16.25 -24.66 -18.36
C PRO A 6 14.99 -25.40 -18.82
N THR A 7 15.17 -26.52 -19.51
CA THR A 7 14.13 -27.56 -19.58
C THR A 7 14.01 -28.27 -18.23
N GLY A 8 12.90 -28.96 -17.97
CA GLY A 8 12.68 -29.73 -16.76
C GLY A 8 13.81 -30.74 -16.50
N LYS A 9 14.28 -31.43 -17.54
CA LYS A 9 15.43 -32.35 -17.47
C LYS A 9 16.74 -31.63 -17.10
N GLN A 10 17.01 -30.46 -17.67
CA GLN A 10 18.21 -29.68 -17.34
C GLN A 10 18.17 -29.16 -15.91
N LEU A 11 17.00 -28.71 -15.44
CA LEU A 11 16.80 -28.28 -14.06
C LEU A 11 17.09 -29.42 -13.09
N ILE A 12 16.48 -30.59 -13.30
CA ILE A 12 16.67 -31.78 -12.48
C ILE A 12 18.15 -32.15 -12.40
N ASN A 13 18.83 -32.25 -13.54
CA ASN A 13 20.25 -32.62 -13.58
C ASN A 13 21.14 -31.61 -12.84
N LYS A 14 20.84 -30.31 -12.95
CA LYS A 14 21.63 -29.27 -12.31
C LYS A 14 21.42 -29.23 -10.80
N ILE A 15 20.20 -29.47 -10.33
CA ILE A 15 19.89 -29.59 -8.90
C ILE A 15 20.58 -30.83 -8.32
N TYR A 16 20.51 -31.98 -9.00
CA TYR A 16 21.22 -33.19 -8.57
C TYR A 16 22.73 -33.02 -8.53
N GLY A 17 23.31 -32.43 -9.58
CA GLY A 17 24.75 -32.15 -9.62
C GLY A 17 25.18 -31.20 -8.49
N LEU A 18 24.35 -30.23 -8.12
CA LEU A 18 24.61 -29.32 -7.00
C LEU A 18 24.60 -30.08 -5.66
N SER A 19 23.54 -30.84 -5.38
CA SER A 19 23.42 -31.64 -4.16
C SER A 19 24.56 -32.65 -4.02
N TRP A 20 24.91 -33.34 -5.10
CA TRP A 20 25.96 -34.36 -5.09
C TRP A 20 27.35 -33.76 -4.81
N ARG A 21 27.67 -32.58 -5.37
CA ARG A 21 28.96 -31.89 -5.11
C ARG A 21 29.13 -31.53 -3.64
N PHE A 22 28.08 -31.02 -2.99
CA PHE A 22 28.14 -30.72 -1.55
C PHE A 22 28.17 -31.97 -0.69
N ALA A 23 27.40 -33.00 -1.07
CA ALA A 23 27.45 -34.29 -0.36
C ALA A 23 28.85 -34.92 -0.42
N MET A 24 29.52 -34.91 -1.59
CA MET A 24 30.88 -35.43 -1.73
C MET A 24 31.91 -34.59 -0.97
N LEU A 25 31.79 -33.27 -0.97
CA LEU A 25 32.67 -32.39 -0.19
C LEU A 25 32.49 -32.63 1.32
N ALA A 26 31.25 -32.73 1.79
CA ALA A 26 30.94 -33.01 3.19
C ALA A 26 31.41 -34.42 3.58
N LEU A 27 31.27 -35.42 2.71
CA LEU A 27 31.77 -36.78 2.93
C LEU A 27 33.29 -36.81 3.05
N PHE A 28 34.00 -36.10 2.19
CA PHE A 28 35.45 -35.97 2.29
C PHE A 28 35.88 -35.36 3.64
N VAL A 29 35.21 -34.29 4.08
CA VAL A 29 35.50 -33.66 5.37
C VAL A 29 35.17 -34.60 6.54
N VAL A 30 34.04 -35.31 6.49
CA VAL A 30 33.66 -36.29 7.52
C VAL A 30 34.66 -37.43 7.58
N CYS A 31 35.08 -37.99 6.45
CA CYS A 31 36.08 -39.05 6.44
C CYS A 31 37.40 -38.59 7.06
N ALA A 32 37.88 -37.39 6.70
CA ALA A 32 39.09 -36.81 7.30
C ALA A 32 38.95 -36.58 8.81
N VAL A 33 37.77 -36.11 9.25
CA VAL A 33 37.43 -35.94 10.67
C VAL A 33 37.39 -37.28 11.40
N LEU A 34 36.74 -38.30 10.84
CA LEU A 34 36.67 -39.63 11.45
C LEU A 34 38.03 -40.32 11.48
N GLU A 35 38.85 -40.17 10.45
CA GLU A 35 40.24 -40.64 10.45
C GLU A 35 41.06 -39.98 11.55
N SER A 36 40.82 -38.70 11.84
CA SER A 36 41.48 -38.00 12.93
C SER A 36 40.97 -38.39 14.32
N LEU A 37 39.71 -38.84 14.44
CA LEU A 37 39.05 -39.14 15.72
C LEU A 37 39.08 -40.62 16.11
N LEU A 38 39.05 -41.53 15.14
CA LEU A 38 38.83 -42.97 15.36
C LEU A 38 40.08 -43.78 15.09
N GLU A 39 40.43 -44.65 16.03
CA GLU A 39 41.44 -45.69 15.85
C GLU A 39 40.78 -46.99 15.38
N LEU A 40 40.46 -47.05 14.09
CA LEU A 40 39.96 -48.28 13.48
C LEU A 40 41.10 -49.07 12.88
N THR A 41 41.07 -50.39 13.06
CA THR A 41 41.98 -51.31 12.36
C THR A 41 41.74 -51.23 10.85
N ARG A 42 42.70 -51.70 10.05
CA ARG A 42 42.54 -51.74 8.59
C ARG A 42 41.28 -52.49 8.15
N GLU A 43 40.94 -53.56 8.85
CA GLU A 43 39.74 -54.37 8.59
C GLU A 43 38.46 -53.61 8.94
N GLN A 44 38.43 -52.91 10.07
CA GLN A 44 37.31 -52.05 10.46
C GLN A 44 37.10 -50.90 9.47
N TRP A 45 38.17 -50.28 8.96
CA TRP A 45 38.08 -49.27 7.90
C TRP A 45 37.51 -49.84 6.60
N VAL A 46 37.87 -51.07 6.24
CA VAL A 46 37.31 -51.76 5.07
C VAL A 46 35.83 -52.02 5.28
N ASP A 47 35.42 -52.57 6.42
CA ASP A 47 34.00 -52.84 6.70
C ASP A 47 33.17 -51.54 6.78
N LEU A 48 33.71 -50.48 7.37
CA LEU A 48 33.08 -49.15 7.38
C LEU A 48 32.89 -48.63 5.95
N SER A 49 33.93 -48.74 5.12
CA SER A 49 33.89 -48.31 3.71
C SER A 49 32.89 -49.13 2.88
N VAL A 50 32.82 -50.44 3.14
CA VAL A 50 31.82 -51.32 2.51
C VAL A 50 30.42 -50.93 2.96
N ALA A 51 30.21 -50.63 4.25
CA ALA A 51 28.92 -50.16 4.76
C ALA A 51 28.48 -48.84 4.11
N VAL A 52 29.41 -47.88 3.98
CA VAL A 52 29.19 -46.63 3.24
C VAL A 52 28.78 -46.94 1.79
N LEU A 53 29.52 -47.80 1.09
CA LEU A 53 29.31 -48.08 -0.33
C LEU A 53 28.00 -48.83 -0.60
N VAL A 54 27.67 -49.82 0.25
CA VAL A 54 26.41 -50.57 0.21
C VAL A 54 25.21 -49.64 0.48
N TYR A 55 25.37 -48.64 1.34
CA TYR A 55 24.33 -47.65 1.61
C TYR A 55 24.20 -46.60 0.49
N ILE A 56 25.31 -46.03 0.02
CA ILE A 56 25.32 -44.88 -0.91
C ILE A 56 24.54 -45.18 -2.18
N VAL A 57 24.67 -46.38 -2.75
CA VAL A 57 24.00 -46.73 -4.02
C VAL A 57 22.46 -46.66 -3.89
N PRO A 58 21.80 -47.48 -3.05
CA PRO A 58 20.34 -47.40 -2.88
C PRO A 58 19.88 -46.05 -2.32
N ALA A 59 20.66 -45.43 -1.43
CA ALA A 59 20.33 -44.13 -0.88
C ALA A 59 20.35 -43.03 -1.95
N THR A 60 21.26 -43.08 -2.92
CA THR A 60 21.31 -42.11 -4.03
C THR A 60 20.06 -42.23 -4.90
N PHE A 61 19.61 -43.45 -5.22
CA PHE A 61 18.36 -43.66 -5.96
C PHE A 61 17.15 -43.16 -5.18
N PHE A 62 17.08 -43.49 -3.89
CA PHE A 62 15.99 -43.04 -3.01
C PHE A 62 15.98 -41.52 -2.86
N GLN A 63 17.14 -40.89 -2.66
CA GLN A 63 17.26 -39.44 -2.52
C GLN A 63 16.89 -38.75 -3.83
N GLN A 64 17.29 -39.28 -4.99
CA GLN A 64 16.84 -38.76 -6.28
C GLN A 64 15.31 -38.87 -6.44
N TRP A 65 14.73 -40.01 -6.08
CA TRP A 65 13.27 -40.19 -6.13
C TRP A 65 12.55 -39.16 -5.24
N LEU A 66 13.02 -38.99 -4.01
CA LEU A 66 12.45 -38.06 -3.04
C LEU A 66 12.63 -36.60 -3.48
N GLN A 67 13.79 -36.27 -4.03
CA GLN A 67 14.11 -34.94 -4.52
C GLN A 67 13.27 -34.56 -5.74
N ARG A 68 13.04 -35.49 -6.69
CA ARG A 68 12.04 -35.33 -7.77
C ARG A 68 10.65 -35.02 -7.22
N ARG A 69 10.21 -35.76 -6.20
CA ARG A 69 8.91 -35.53 -5.57
C ARG A 69 8.84 -34.15 -4.90
N THR A 70 9.93 -33.68 -4.30
CA THR A 70 9.96 -32.33 -3.69
C THR A 70 9.97 -31.19 -4.70
N MET A 71 10.48 -31.40 -5.92
CA MET A 71 10.45 -30.39 -6.99
C MET A 71 9.03 -30.07 -7.47
N GLY A 72 8.02 -30.88 -7.11
CA GLY A 72 6.62 -30.64 -7.47
C GLY A 72 6.45 -30.44 -8.98
N ARG A 73 5.79 -29.34 -9.36
CA ARG A 73 5.49 -28.99 -10.76
C ARG A 73 6.52 -28.06 -11.42
N VAL A 74 7.64 -27.77 -10.77
CA VAL A 74 8.65 -26.85 -11.35
C VAL A 74 9.24 -27.36 -12.66
N PRO A 75 9.59 -28.66 -12.80
CA PRO A 75 10.07 -29.21 -14.07
C PRO A 75 8.99 -29.14 -15.16
N ASP A 76 7.74 -29.48 -14.83
CA ASP A 76 6.59 -29.43 -15.74
C ASP A 76 6.38 -28.00 -16.27
N TYR A 77 6.51 -26.99 -15.41
CA TYR A 77 6.46 -25.58 -15.81
C TYR A 77 7.60 -25.20 -16.78
N CYS A 78 8.82 -25.66 -16.51
CA CYS A 78 9.97 -25.40 -17.37
C CYS A 78 9.78 -25.98 -18.77
N ASP A 79 9.22 -27.19 -18.86
CA ASP A 79 8.92 -27.86 -20.13
C ASP A 79 7.74 -27.20 -20.86
N ALA A 80 6.65 -26.87 -20.15
CA ALA A 80 5.50 -26.16 -20.72
C ALA A 80 5.88 -24.76 -21.24
N ARG A 81 6.80 -24.06 -20.56
CA ARG A 81 7.31 -22.75 -21.01
C ARG A 81 8.11 -22.85 -22.29
N HIS A 82 8.96 -23.87 -22.44
CA HIS A 82 9.66 -24.14 -23.69
C HIS A 82 8.71 -24.49 -24.83
N ALA A 83 7.62 -25.20 -24.53
CA ALA A 83 6.60 -25.56 -25.49
C ALA A 83 5.62 -24.41 -25.83
N GLY A 84 5.66 -23.29 -25.10
CA GLY A 84 4.74 -22.17 -25.26
C GLY A 84 3.30 -22.45 -24.76
N THR A 85 3.09 -23.48 -23.95
CA THR A 85 1.76 -23.98 -23.52
C THR A 85 1.49 -23.75 -22.03
N VAL A 86 1.97 -22.65 -21.47
CA VAL A 86 1.90 -22.38 -20.02
C VAL A 86 0.45 -22.12 -19.59
N ALA A 87 -0.13 -23.04 -18.83
CA ALA A 87 -1.43 -22.85 -18.18
C ALA A 87 -1.29 -22.07 -16.86
N SER A 88 -2.25 -21.19 -16.55
CA SER A 88 -2.21 -20.34 -15.34
C SER A 88 -2.17 -21.13 -14.02
N GLY A 89 -2.89 -22.26 -13.93
CA GLY A 89 -2.85 -23.15 -12.77
C GLY A 89 -1.45 -23.74 -12.52
N LEU A 90 -0.72 -24.06 -13.58
CA LEU A 90 0.64 -24.59 -13.49
C LEU A 90 1.62 -23.56 -12.93
N CYS A 91 1.45 -22.27 -13.25
CA CYS A 91 2.26 -21.19 -12.69
C CYS A 91 2.12 -21.09 -11.16
N ARG A 92 0.90 -21.19 -10.63
CA ARG A 92 0.66 -21.11 -9.18
C ARG A 92 1.31 -22.28 -8.44
N GLU A 93 1.10 -23.50 -8.92
CA GLU A 93 1.70 -24.71 -8.33
C GLU A 93 3.24 -24.69 -8.42
N ALA A 94 3.78 -24.26 -9.56
CA ALA A 94 5.22 -24.15 -9.75
C ALA A 94 5.83 -23.03 -8.88
N PHE A 95 5.15 -21.90 -8.70
CA PHE A 95 5.62 -20.81 -7.83
C PHE A 95 5.73 -21.25 -6.37
N ALA A 96 4.66 -21.85 -5.84
CA ALA A 96 4.66 -22.40 -4.48
C ALA A 96 5.78 -23.45 -4.30
N ALA A 97 5.95 -24.34 -5.28
CA ALA A 97 7.01 -25.36 -5.25
C ALA A 97 8.42 -24.77 -5.34
N VAL A 98 8.67 -23.77 -6.22
CA VAL A 98 9.98 -23.11 -6.35
C VAL A 98 10.41 -22.44 -5.05
N ILE A 99 9.47 -21.79 -4.36
CA ILE A 99 9.77 -21.07 -3.11
C ILE A 99 10.05 -22.04 -1.95
N ASP A 100 9.31 -23.14 -1.85
CA ASP A 100 9.48 -24.10 -0.76
C ASP A 100 10.63 -25.11 -1.00
N LEU A 101 11.10 -25.25 -2.25
CA LEU A 101 12.10 -26.26 -2.62
C LEU A 101 13.42 -26.16 -1.83
N PRO A 102 14.02 -24.96 -1.60
CA PRO A 102 15.23 -24.84 -0.78
C PRO A 102 15.06 -25.38 0.64
N ARG A 103 13.92 -25.08 1.29
CA ARG A 103 13.61 -25.56 2.64
C ARG A 103 13.45 -27.08 2.67
N ARG A 104 12.64 -27.63 1.76
CA ARG A 104 12.45 -29.09 1.67
C ARG A 104 13.77 -29.81 1.38
N SER A 105 14.57 -29.27 0.47
CA SER A 105 15.88 -29.84 0.12
C SER A 105 16.86 -29.80 1.29
N ALA A 106 16.82 -28.76 2.12
CA ALA A 106 17.63 -28.68 3.34
C ALA A 106 17.23 -29.77 4.36
N ILE A 107 15.92 -29.94 4.60
CA ILE A 107 15.41 -31.00 5.49
C ILE A 107 15.81 -32.39 4.99
N LEU A 108 15.67 -32.62 3.68
CA LEU A 108 16.11 -33.87 3.05
C LEU A 108 17.61 -34.09 3.16
N ALA A 109 18.42 -33.05 3.05
CA ALA A 109 19.86 -33.14 3.22
C ALA A 109 20.22 -33.60 4.65
N ILE A 110 19.58 -33.04 5.68
CA ILE A 110 19.80 -33.47 7.08
C ILE A 110 19.46 -34.96 7.25
N GLY A 111 18.27 -35.38 6.78
CA GLY A 111 17.86 -36.79 6.86
C GLY A 111 18.76 -37.72 6.06
N GLY A 112 19.23 -37.27 4.89
CA GLY A 112 20.18 -37.99 4.04
C GLY A 112 21.57 -38.19 4.65
N TRP A 113 21.89 -37.46 5.73
CA TRP A 113 23.12 -37.65 6.51
C TRP A 113 22.91 -38.46 7.79
N LEU A 114 21.81 -38.21 8.53
CA LEU A 114 21.56 -38.88 9.80
C LEU A 114 21.20 -40.37 9.67
N VAL A 115 20.35 -40.72 8.70
CA VAL A 115 19.94 -42.12 8.47
C VAL A 115 21.14 -43.03 8.10
N PRO A 116 22.01 -42.69 7.13
CA PRO A 116 23.19 -43.50 6.82
C PRO A 116 24.08 -43.72 8.03
N VAL A 117 24.34 -42.64 8.76
CA VAL A 117 25.25 -42.61 9.89
C VAL A 117 24.73 -43.50 11.02
N PHE A 118 23.43 -43.49 11.27
CA PHE A 118 22.79 -44.41 12.21
C PHE A 118 22.91 -45.87 11.76
N VAL A 119 22.52 -46.16 10.51
CA VAL A 119 22.53 -47.54 9.97
C VAL A 119 23.95 -48.10 9.95
N MET A 120 24.93 -47.29 9.57
CA MET A 120 26.34 -47.68 9.54
C MET A 120 26.89 -47.91 10.94
N SER A 121 26.52 -47.07 11.92
CA SER A 121 26.93 -47.27 13.31
C SER A 121 26.37 -48.58 13.88
N LEU A 122 25.12 -48.91 13.55
CA LEU A 122 24.49 -50.17 13.96
C LEU A 122 25.11 -51.39 13.26
N TYR A 123 25.52 -51.25 12.00
CA TYR A 123 26.26 -52.28 11.28
C TYR A 123 27.65 -52.52 11.90
N MET A 124 28.37 -51.46 12.27
CA MET A 124 29.67 -51.55 12.95
C MET A 124 29.56 -52.23 14.31
N ASP A 125 28.56 -51.85 15.11
CA ASP A 125 28.27 -52.47 16.41
C ASP A 125 27.88 -53.95 16.27
N PHE A 126 27.10 -54.31 15.26
CA PHE A 126 26.76 -55.71 14.99
C PHE A 126 27.95 -56.55 14.51
N ARG A 127 28.87 -55.94 13.74
CA ARG A 127 29.98 -56.64 13.10
C ARG A 127 31.18 -56.84 14.03
N TRP A 128 31.40 -55.90 14.96
CA TRP A 128 32.57 -55.86 15.83
C TRP A 128 32.14 -55.82 17.30
N GLU A 129 32.64 -56.75 18.10
CA GLU A 129 32.26 -56.95 19.52
C GLU A 129 32.64 -55.78 20.44
N TYR A 130 33.48 -54.83 19.96
CA TYR A 130 34.00 -53.68 20.72
C TYR A 130 33.86 -52.34 19.97
N PHE A 131 32.69 -52.01 19.41
CA PHE A 131 32.42 -50.65 18.93
C PHE A 131 31.96 -49.74 20.08
N GLY A 132 32.92 -49.16 20.79
CA GLY A 132 32.66 -48.37 22.01
C GLY A 132 31.75 -47.15 21.80
N LEU A 133 31.20 -46.65 22.92
CA LEU A 133 30.30 -45.49 22.95
C LEU A 133 30.94 -44.25 22.31
N PHE A 134 32.25 -44.06 22.46
CA PHE A 134 32.97 -42.93 21.87
C PHE A 134 32.99 -42.99 20.33
N GLN A 135 33.25 -44.17 19.76
CA GLN A 135 33.22 -44.37 18.30
C GLN A 135 31.82 -44.11 17.75
N TYR A 136 30.79 -44.64 18.41
CA TYR A 136 29.40 -44.41 18.05
C TYR A 136 29.03 -42.92 18.06
N LEU A 137 29.32 -42.21 19.15
CA LEU A 137 29.03 -40.78 19.29
C LEU A 137 29.80 -39.93 18.27
N SER A 138 31.05 -40.28 17.98
CA SER A 138 31.89 -39.56 17.02
C SER A 138 31.35 -39.68 15.59
N VAL A 139 30.97 -40.89 15.16
CA VAL A 139 30.36 -41.13 13.83
C VAL A 139 29.04 -40.39 13.70
N TRP A 140 28.19 -40.46 14.73
CA TRP A 140 26.92 -39.73 14.78
C TRP A 140 27.07 -38.22 14.69
N LEU A 141 27.99 -37.67 15.48
CA LEU A 141 28.19 -36.24 15.57
C LEU A 141 28.81 -35.68 14.30
N ALA A 142 29.79 -36.37 13.71
CA ALA A 142 30.35 -36.02 12.41
C ALA A 142 29.27 -36.03 11.31
N GLY A 143 28.39 -37.04 11.33
CA GLY A 143 27.24 -37.12 10.42
C GLY A 143 26.24 -35.98 10.58
N LEU A 144 25.85 -35.67 11.83
CA LEU A 144 24.94 -34.56 12.14
C LEU A 144 25.53 -33.22 11.69
N VAL A 145 26.79 -32.97 12.03
CA VAL A 145 27.57 -31.79 11.64
C VAL A 145 27.56 -31.62 10.12
N ALA A 146 27.91 -32.68 9.38
CA ALA A 146 27.93 -32.67 7.93
C ALA A 146 26.54 -32.44 7.33
N GLY A 147 25.51 -33.07 7.90
CA GLY A 147 24.12 -32.88 7.51
C GLY A 147 23.66 -31.44 7.66
N VAL A 148 23.92 -30.82 8.82
CA VAL A 148 23.60 -29.41 9.08
C VAL A 148 24.34 -28.51 8.08
N VAL A 149 25.67 -28.63 7.97
CA VAL A 149 26.48 -27.78 7.06
C VAL A 149 26.05 -27.94 5.60
N ALA A 150 25.91 -29.18 5.13
CA ALA A 150 25.49 -29.48 3.76
C ALA A 150 24.08 -28.96 3.49
N SER A 151 23.16 -29.05 4.45
CA SER A 151 21.78 -28.54 4.31
C SER A 151 21.75 -27.03 4.12
N MET A 152 22.58 -26.29 4.85
CA MET A 152 22.65 -24.83 4.75
C MET A 152 23.17 -24.40 3.38
N PHE A 153 24.28 -25.00 2.92
CA PHE A 153 24.81 -24.69 1.59
C PHE A 153 23.86 -25.11 0.48
N THR A 154 23.21 -26.26 0.61
CA THR A 154 22.18 -26.70 -0.34
C THR A 154 21.04 -25.70 -0.39
N MET A 155 20.56 -25.20 0.76
CA MET A 155 19.48 -24.21 0.83
C MET A 155 19.82 -22.92 0.06
N TYR A 156 20.92 -22.25 0.42
CA TYR A 156 21.27 -20.97 -0.20
C TYR A 156 21.65 -21.10 -1.67
N GLN A 157 22.40 -22.14 -2.04
CA GLN A 157 22.81 -22.34 -3.43
C GLN A 157 21.64 -22.75 -4.32
N LEU A 158 20.70 -23.54 -3.79
CA LEU A 158 19.48 -23.87 -4.52
C LEU A 158 18.58 -22.64 -4.66
N LYS A 159 18.45 -21.81 -3.62
CA LYS A 159 17.73 -20.53 -3.68
C LYS A 159 18.31 -19.61 -4.75
N ARG A 160 19.64 -19.54 -4.86
CA ARG A 160 20.36 -18.77 -5.89
C ARG A 160 20.20 -19.36 -7.28
N LEU A 161 20.26 -20.69 -7.41
CA LEU A 161 20.05 -21.39 -8.68
C LEU A 161 18.63 -21.16 -9.22
N LEU A 162 17.63 -21.17 -8.34
CA LEU A 162 16.21 -21.01 -8.68
C LEU A 162 15.78 -19.55 -8.84
N ALA A 163 16.61 -18.57 -8.48
CA ALA A 163 16.25 -17.15 -8.52
C ALA A 163 15.69 -16.68 -9.88
N PRO A 164 16.24 -17.07 -11.05
CA PRO A 164 15.67 -16.69 -12.35
C PRO A 164 14.26 -17.25 -12.55
N ILE A 165 14.03 -18.52 -12.22
CA ILE A 165 12.72 -19.18 -12.35
C ILE A 165 11.70 -18.55 -11.40
N ARG A 166 12.12 -18.26 -10.15
CA ARG A 166 11.28 -17.57 -9.16
C ARG A 166 10.82 -16.20 -9.66
N ARG A 167 11.74 -15.41 -10.23
CA ARG A 167 11.40 -14.09 -10.79
C ARG A 167 10.43 -14.21 -11.97
N MET A 168 10.66 -15.13 -12.91
CA MET A 168 9.76 -15.34 -14.04
C MET A 168 8.35 -15.74 -13.59
N LEU A 169 8.23 -16.65 -12.62
CA LEU A 169 6.94 -17.05 -12.06
C LEU A 169 6.26 -15.89 -11.31
N ALA A 170 7.04 -15.08 -10.58
CA ALA A 170 6.52 -13.92 -9.86
C ALA A 170 6.05 -12.80 -10.80
N GLU A 171 6.68 -12.64 -11.97
CA GLU A 171 6.26 -11.68 -12.99
C GLU A 171 4.94 -12.07 -13.66
N GLU A 172 4.73 -13.38 -13.85
CA GLU A 172 3.49 -13.97 -14.38
C GLU A 172 2.33 -13.80 -13.40
N ILE A 173 2.56 -14.09 -12.12
CA ILE A 173 1.59 -13.88 -11.04
C ILE A 173 1.64 -12.42 -10.59
N SER A 174 0.96 -11.55 -11.34
CA SER A 174 1.06 -10.10 -11.16
C SER A 174 0.53 -9.58 -9.82
N ASP A 175 -0.42 -10.27 -9.17
CA ASP A 175 -0.99 -9.85 -7.90
C ASP A 175 -0.08 -10.23 -6.71
N PRO A 176 0.46 -9.25 -5.95
CA PRO A 176 1.28 -9.54 -4.76
C PRO A 176 0.51 -10.28 -3.67
N GLN A 177 -0.81 -10.08 -3.52
CA GLN A 177 -1.60 -10.79 -2.51
C GLN A 177 -1.75 -12.27 -2.86
N GLU A 178 -1.96 -12.59 -4.13
CA GLU A 178 -2.00 -13.96 -4.63
C GLU A 178 -0.66 -14.67 -4.38
N ARG A 179 0.47 -14.01 -4.66
CA ARG A 179 1.80 -14.56 -4.36
C ARG A 179 1.98 -14.82 -2.86
N ALA A 180 1.53 -13.91 -2.00
CA ALA A 180 1.64 -14.07 -0.56
C ALA A 180 0.91 -15.32 -0.02
N GLN A 181 -0.24 -15.67 -0.59
CA GLN A 181 -1.01 -16.86 -0.18
C GLN A 181 -0.34 -18.18 -0.55
N LEU A 182 0.54 -18.17 -1.56
CA LEU A 182 1.26 -19.36 -2.04
C LEU A 182 2.57 -19.62 -1.27
N ILE A 183 2.99 -18.69 -0.40
CA ILE A 183 4.27 -18.74 0.30
C ILE A 183 4.10 -19.23 1.73
N HIS A 184 4.78 -20.33 2.07
CA HIS A 184 5.02 -20.68 3.46
C HIS A 184 6.23 -19.91 3.98
N SER A 185 6.00 -18.98 4.89
CA SER A 185 7.08 -18.12 5.37
C SER A 185 8.10 -18.88 6.21
N LEU A 186 9.37 -18.61 5.97
CA LEU A 186 10.48 -19.02 6.82
C LEU A 186 11.20 -17.76 7.26
N SER A 187 11.13 -17.43 8.55
CA SER A 187 11.67 -16.16 9.03
C SER A 187 13.16 -16.04 8.76
N LEU A 188 13.58 -14.84 8.35
CA LEU A 188 14.98 -14.47 8.19
C LEU A 188 15.73 -14.66 9.50
N GLY A 189 15.08 -14.36 10.64
CA GLY A 189 15.63 -14.60 11.98
C GLY A 189 15.99 -16.07 12.21
N THR A 190 15.09 -17.01 11.89
CA THR A 190 15.37 -18.45 12.03
C THR A 190 16.52 -18.88 11.13
N LYS A 191 16.60 -18.36 9.89
CA LYS A 191 17.73 -18.66 8.99
C LYS A 191 19.06 -18.14 9.53
N LEU A 192 19.05 -16.93 10.10
CA LEU A 192 20.23 -16.30 10.69
C LEU A 192 20.70 -17.06 11.93
N VAL A 193 19.80 -17.34 12.86
CA VAL A 193 20.12 -18.06 14.10
C VAL A 193 20.59 -19.47 13.80
N THR A 194 19.89 -20.23 12.94
CA THR A 194 20.31 -21.59 12.59
C THR A 194 21.67 -21.61 11.89
N GLY A 195 21.97 -20.61 11.06
CA GLY A 195 23.29 -20.44 10.44
C GLY A 195 24.41 -20.15 11.40
N VAL A 196 24.21 -19.18 12.28
CA VAL A 196 25.22 -18.78 13.26
C VAL A 196 25.44 -19.89 14.28
N VAL A 197 24.38 -20.48 14.82
CA VAL A 197 24.46 -21.58 15.79
C VAL A 197 25.13 -22.80 15.16
N GLY A 198 24.74 -23.16 13.93
CA GLY A 198 25.37 -24.25 13.19
C GLY A 198 26.88 -24.02 13.02
N ILE A 199 27.29 -22.84 12.57
CA ILE A 199 28.71 -22.52 12.40
C ILE A 199 29.47 -22.49 13.73
N ALA A 200 28.87 -21.99 14.81
CA ALA A 200 29.59 -21.78 16.07
C ALA A 200 29.73 -23.05 16.90
N VAL A 201 28.66 -23.86 16.99
CA VAL A 201 28.63 -25.05 17.85
C VAL A 201 29.48 -26.18 17.28
N ILE A 202 29.45 -26.36 15.96
CA ILE A 202 30.16 -27.43 15.25
C ILE A 202 31.68 -27.47 15.53
N PRO A 203 32.46 -26.39 15.34
CA PRO A 203 33.89 -26.39 15.61
C PRO A 203 34.22 -26.58 17.10
N VAL A 204 33.39 -26.06 18.00
CA VAL A 204 33.59 -26.26 19.45
C VAL A 204 33.44 -27.72 19.81
N VAL A 205 32.37 -28.35 19.32
CA VAL A 205 32.10 -29.77 19.55
C VAL A 205 33.19 -30.66 18.96
N PHE A 206 33.61 -30.39 17.71
CA PHE A 206 34.72 -31.11 17.10
C PHE A 206 36.03 -30.92 17.88
N ALA A 207 36.36 -29.69 18.27
CA ALA A 207 37.59 -29.40 19.01
C ALA A 207 37.64 -30.15 20.35
N VAL A 208 36.50 -30.25 21.05
CA VAL A 208 36.39 -31.01 22.31
C VAL A 208 36.60 -32.51 22.07
N LEU A 209 35.93 -33.10 21.07
CA LEU A 209 36.10 -34.52 20.76
C LEU A 209 37.52 -34.85 20.29
N PHE A 210 38.09 -33.98 19.45
CA PHE A 210 39.44 -34.14 18.94
C PHE A 210 40.48 -34.07 20.05
N PHE A 211 40.34 -33.10 20.97
CA PHE A 211 41.20 -33.00 22.14
C PHE A 211 41.09 -34.24 23.04
N GLN A 212 39.87 -34.74 23.26
CA GLN A 212 39.66 -35.93 24.08
C GLN A 212 40.27 -37.19 23.46
N ALA A 213 40.10 -37.39 22.14
CA ALA A 213 40.72 -38.49 21.42
C ALA A 213 42.25 -38.41 21.51
N GLU A 214 42.82 -37.26 21.18
CA GLU A 214 44.28 -37.10 21.09
C GLU A 214 44.98 -37.15 22.44
N ALA A 215 44.39 -36.57 23.48
CA ALA A 215 44.93 -36.64 24.83
C ALA A 215 44.97 -38.09 25.34
N GLY A 216 43.94 -38.88 25.04
CA GLY A 216 43.90 -40.31 25.35
C GLY A 216 45.03 -41.08 24.65
N ARG A 217 45.17 -40.91 23.33
CA ARG A 217 46.22 -41.56 22.52
C ARG A 217 47.62 -41.25 23.03
N THR A 218 47.85 -39.99 23.36
CA THR A 218 49.15 -39.51 23.85
C THR A 218 49.53 -40.22 25.16
N LEU A 219 48.57 -40.35 26.07
CA LEU A 219 48.79 -40.99 27.37
C LEU A 219 49.01 -42.50 27.22
N GLU A 220 48.20 -43.16 26.38
CA GLU A 220 48.33 -44.59 26.12
C GLU A 220 49.65 -44.93 25.41
N ALA A 221 50.02 -44.17 24.37
CA ALA A 221 51.30 -44.36 23.68
C ALA A 221 52.49 -44.22 24.63
N PHE A 222 52.41 -43.27 25.57
CA PHE A 222 53.41 -43.12 26.62
C PHE A 222 53.47 -44.34 27.55
N VAL A 223 52.32 -44.81 28.06
CA VAL A 223 52.27 -45.98 28.95
C VAL A 223 52.76 -47.24 28.24
N VAL A 224 52.34 -47.48 27.00
CA VAL A 224 52.73 -48.67 26.22
C VAL A 224 54.22 -48.64 25.85
N ASP A 225 54.77 -47.47 25.46
CA ASP A 225 56.22 -47.34 25.22
C ASP A 225 57.02 -47.61 26.50
N TRP A 226 56.53 -47.12 27.63
CA TRP A 226 57.12 -47.40 28.94
C TRP A 226 57.04 -48.89 29.30
N GLU A 227 55.89 -49.53 29.12
CA GLU A 227 55.69 -50.97 29.35
C GLU A 227 56.58 -51.82 28.42
N HIS A 228 56.70 -51.47 27.14
CA HIS A 228 57.54 -52.20 26.19
C HIS A 228 59.01 -52.15 26.60
N LYS A 229 59.50 -50.98 27.01
CA LYS A 229 60.86 -50.80 27.53
C LYS A 229 61.09 -51.53 28.84
N LEU A 230 60.07 -51.60 29.71
CA LEU A 230 60.10 -52.41 30.93
C LEU A 230 60.20 -53.91 30.59
N LEU A 231 59.42 -54.39 29.62
CA LEU A 231 59.44 -55.78 29.16
C LEU A 231 60.76 -56.13 28.45
N GLU A 232 61.34 -55.24 27.66
CA GLU A 232 62.66 -55.44 27.04
C GLU A 232 63.76 -55.53 28.11
N ALA A 233 63.78 -54.59 29.05
CA ALA A 233 64.80 -54.56 30.10
C ALA A 233 64.72 -55.74 31.08
N THR A 234 63.51 -56.28 31.28
CA THR A 234 63.28 -57.47 32.14
C THR A 234 63.45 -58.78 31.36
N GLY A 235 63.11 -58.79 30.06
CA GLY A 235 63.17 -59.94 29.15
C GLY A 235 64.56 -60.53 28.99
N ASP A 236 65.59 -59.69 28.88
CA ASP A 236 66.99 -60.13 28.76
C ASP A 236 67.53 -60.76 30.06
N GLN A 237 66.85 -60.58 31.21
CA GLN A 237 67.29 -61.07 32.52
C GLN A 237 66.49 -62.29 33.03
N LEU A 238 65.53 -62.79 32.25
CA LEU A 238 64.56 -63.83 32.66
C LEU A 238 65.08 -65.28 32.66
N ASP A 239 66.35 -65.52 32.32
CA ASP A 239 66.94 -66.86 32.18
C ASP A 239 67.38 -67.51 33.53
N GLN A 240 67.20 -66.81 34.66
CA GLN A 240 67.48 -67.32 36.01
C GLN A 240 66.33 -66.94 36.94
N THR A 241 66.05 -67.73 37.98
CA THR A 241 65.02 -67.42 39.00
C THR A 241 65.14 -65.97 39.48
N VAL A 242 64.26 -65.11 38.96
CA VAL A 242 64.39 -63.66 39.11
C VAL A 242 63.70 -63.18 40.38
N ASP A 243 64.48 -62.48 41.20
CA ASP A 243 63.98 -61.58 42.23
C ASP A 243 63.48 -60.29 41.55
N LEU A 244 62.17 -60.15 41.37
CA LEU A 244 61.55 -59.02 40.64
C LEU A 244 61.98 -57.66 41.20
N GLU A 245 62.26 -57.59 42.50
CA GLU A 245 62.70 -56.36 43.18
C GLU A 245 64.07 -55.87 42.67
N ARG A 246 64.95 -56.81 42.31
CA ARG A 246 66.31 -56.51 41.84
C ARG A 246 66.35 -56.09 40.38
N VAL A 247 65.51 -56.70 39.54
CA VAL A 247 65.42 -56.35 38.10
C VAL A 247 64.76 -55.00 37.89
N MET A 248 63.76 -54.63 38.70
CA MET A 248 63.21 -53.28 38.69
C MET A 248 64.22 -52.22 39.15
N GLY A 249 65.17 -52.58 40.01
CA GLY A 249 66.25 -51.71 40.47
C GLY A 249 67.41 -51.55 39.48
N ASP A 250 67.75 -52.61 38.73
CA ASP A 250 68.92 -52.68 37.86
C ASP A 250 68.60 -52.50 36.36
N ALA A 251 67.33 -52.48 35.95
CA ALA A 251 66.90 -52.29 34.56
C ALA A 251 67.29 -50.88 34.03
N PRO A 252 68.34 -50.74 33.19
CA PRO A 252 68.87 -49.45 32.78
C PRO A 252 67.89 -48.66 31.89
N GLY A 253 66.98 -49.37 31.20
CA GLY A 253 65.94 -48.79 30.35
C GLY A 253 64.80 -48.13 31.13
N LEU A 254 64.47 -48.65 32.32
CA LEU A 254 63.46 -48.08 33.22
C LEU A 254 64.00 -46.87 34.00
N ALA A 255 65.26 -46.95 34.44
CA ALA A 255 65.97 -45.87 35.12
C ALA A 255 66.31 -44.67 34.20
N ALA A 256 66.18 -44.83 32.88
CA ALA A 256 66.52 -43.79 31.91
C ALA A 256 65.47 -42.65 31.81
N GLN A 257 64.22 -42.89 32.22
CA GLN A 257 63.15 -41.90 32.01
C GLN A 257 62.62 -41.31 33.31
N VAL A 258 62.30 -42.11 34.34
CA VAL A 258 61.94 -41.58 35.67
C VAL A 258 63.12 -41.76 36.60
N ARG A 259 63.89 -40.68 36.83
CA ARG A 259 65.01 -40.68 37.76
C ARG A 259 64.53 -40.25 39.14
N ILE A 260 64.61 -41.15 40.11
CA ILE A 260 64.43 -40.84 41.54
C ILE A 260 65.79 -40.39 42.08
N THR A 261 65.89 -39.16 42.60
CA THR A 261 67.12 -38.57 43.13
C THR A 261 66.84 -37.95 44.49
N LEU A 262 67.79 -38.10 45.41
CA LEU A 262 67.78 -37.34 46.66
C LEU A 262 68.41 -35.97 46.36
N LEU A 263 67.59 -34.93 46.36
CA LEU A 263 67.97 -33.57 46.03
C LEU A 263 68.25 -32.79 47.31
N ASP A 264 69.44 -32.19 47.39
CA ASP A 264 69.77 -31.23 48.44
C ASP A 264 69.28 -29.84 48.04
N LEU A 265 68.61 -29.14 48.96
CA LEU A 265 68.08 -27.79 48.74
C LEU A 265 69.11 -26.70 49.05
N SER A 266 70.31 -27.04 49.52
CA SER A 266 71.40 -26.10 49.78
C SER A 266 71.78 -25.25 48.55
N GLU A 267 72.20 -23.99 48.77
CA GLU A 267 72.61 -23.09 47.68
C GLU A 267 73.86 -23.64 46.97
N GLY A 268 73.75 -23.95 45.67
CA GLY A 268 74.86 -24.42 44.84
C GLY A 268 74.92 -25.94 44.60
N ALA A 269 73.96 -26.72 45.12
CA ALA A 269 73.86 -28.15 44.81
C ALA A 269 73.51 -28.39 43.32
N GLU A 270 74.15 -29.38 42.69
CA GLU A 270 73.81 -29.78 41.32
C GLU A 270 72.38 -30.33 41.27
N SER A 271 71.50 -29.63 40.56
CA SER A 271 70.12 -30.03 40.35
C SER A 271 69.86 -30.40 38.88
N PRO A 272 69.09 -31.48 38.61
CA PRO A 272 68.59 -31.76 37.28
C PRO A 272 67.44 -30.84 36.85
N LEU A 273 66.97 -29.94 37.73
CA LEU A 273 65.89 -28.99 37.48
C LEU A 273 66.42 -27.58 37.23
N GLU A 274 65.65 -26.77 36.50
CA GLU A 274 65.97 -25.37 36.22
C GLU A 274 65.99 -24.54 37.51
N GLU A 275 66.84 -23.52 37.59
CA GLU A 275 67.06 -22.72 38.81
C GLU A 275 65.75 -22.10 39.36
N PHE A 276 64.84 -21.68 38.47
CA PHE A 276 63.56 -21.13 38.89
C PHE A 276 62.61 -22.20 39.47
N VAL A 277 62.71 -23.45 39.02
CA VAL A 277 61.98 -24.60 39.57
C VAL A 277 62.54 -24.94 40.95
N MET A 278 63.87 -24.86 41.12
CA MET A 278 64.52 -25.01 42.43
C MET A 278 64.07 -23.94 43.43
N ALA A 279 63.97 -22.68 42.99
CA ALA A 279 63.42 -21.60 43.80
C ALA A 279 61.94 -21.84 44.16
N PHE A 280 61.15 -22.40 43.24
CA PHE A 280 59.77 -22.80 43.50
C PHE A 280 59.68 -23.91 44.56
N LEU A 281 60.54 -24.94 44.47
CA LEU A 281 60.61 -26.02 45.45
C LEU A 281 61.00 -25.52 46.85
N ARG A 282 62.07 -24.71 46.95
CA ARG A 282 62.47 -24.08 48.22
C ARG A 282 61.32 -23.30 48.83
N ARG A 283 60.60 -22.50 48.03
CA ARG A 283 59.42 -21.77 48.50
C ARG A 283 58.30 -22.70 49.00
N GLN A 284 58.02 -23.79 48.31
CA GLN A 284 56.99 -24.75 48.73
C GLN A 284 57.35 -25.46 50.04
N ILE A 285 58.63 -25.76 50.25
CA ILE A 285 59.11 -26.58 51.36
C ILE A 285 59.44 -25.73 52.59
N GLU A 286 60.16 -24.63 52.40
CA GLU A 286 60.68 -23.81 53.50
C GLU A 286 59.68 -22.74 53.94
N GLN A 287 58.94 -22.14 53.00
CA GLN A 287 58.00 -21.05 53.33
C GLN A 287 56.56 -21.53 53.50
N LEU A 288 56.14 -22.53 52.73
CA LEU A 288 54.76 -23.05 52.75
C LEU A 288 54.63 -24.39 53.49
N ASP A 289 55.73 -24.93 54.02
CA ASP A 289 55.83 -26.17 54.80
C ASP A 289 55.06 -27.36 54.21
N ARG A 290 55.15 -27.54 52.88
CA ARG A 290 54.53 -28.68 52.20
C ARG A 290 55.42 -29.92 52.29
N GLU A 291 54.81 -31.05 52.64
CA GLU A 291 55.52 -32.34 52.71
C GLU A 291 55.73 -33.01 51.35
N ALA A 292 54.94 -32.65 50.34
CA ALA A 292 55.04 -33.18 48.99
C ALA A 292 54.46 -32.20 47.97
N GLY A 293 54.80 -32.40 46.70
CA GLY A 293 54.25 -31.64 45.59
C GLY A 293 54.68 -32.20 44.24
N ASP A 294 54.38 -31.45 43.18
CA ASP A 294 54.57 -31.88 41.80
C ASP A 294 54.88 -30.71 40.86
N SER A 295 55.13 -31.04 39.61
CA SER A 295 55.40 -30.11 38.52
C SER A 295 54.15 -29.48 37.91
N LEU A 296 52.92 -29.79 38.35
CA LEU A 296 51.70 -29.25 37.73
C LEU A 296 51.50 -27.76 38.00
N SER A 297 52.18 -27.24 39.02
CA SER A 297 52.06 -25.85 39.48
C SER A 297 53.22 -24.96 39.05
N VAL A 298 54.17 -25.49 38.27
CA VAL A 298 55.32 -24.74 37.75
C VAL A 298 55.67 -25.22 36.32
N PRO A 299 55.76 -24.32 35.33
CA PRO A 299 56.23 -24.72 34.00
C PRO A 299 57.66 -25.25 34.14
N SER A 300 57.95 -26.44 33.63
CA SER A 300 59.25 -27.09 33.80
C SER A 300 59.58 -27.89 32.54
N GLY A 301 60.85 -27.89 32.12
CA GLY A 301 61.34 -28.80 31.07
C GLY A 301 61.32 -30.29 31.46
N ARG A 302 60.87 -30.60 32.68
CA ARG A 302 60.77 -31.96 33.23
C ARG A 302 59.47 -32.13 34.01
N TYR A 303 58.80 -33.27 33.85
CA TYR A 303 57.76 -33.70 34.77
C TYR A 303 58.40 -34.19 36.05
N PHE A 304 57.91 -33.75 37.21
CA PHE A 304 58.47 -34.22 38.48
C PHE A 304 57.44 -34.28 39.60
N ALA A 305 57.68 -35.19 40.54
CA ALA A 305 57.00 -35.27 41.82
C ALA A 305 58.05 -35.31 42.92
N TRP A 306 57.78 -34.66 44.04
CA TRP A 306 58.74 -34.55 45.13
C TRP A 306 58.08 -34.78 46.48
N ARG A 307 58.87 -35.32 47.41
CA ARG A 307 58.47 -35.52 48.81
C ARG A 307 59.63 -35.22 49.73
N ARG A 308 59.34 -34.56 50.85
CA ARG A 308 60.34 -34.25 51.89
C ARG A 308 60.85 -35.54 52.53
N HIS A 309 62.17 -35.66 52.68
CA HIS A 309 62.83 -36.77 53.34
C HIS A 309 63.98 -36.23 54.21
N GLY A 310 63.66 -35.92 55.47
CA GLY A 310 64.58 -35.24 56.38
C GLY A 310 64.87 -33.81 55.91
N ASP A 311 66.15 -33.49 55.77
CA ASP A 311 66.66 -32.20 55.26
C ASP A 311 66.80 -32.18 53.72
N SER A 312 66.51 -33.30 53.05
CA SER A 312 66.59 -33.45 51.60
C SER A 312 65.21 -33.74 50.99
N VAL A 313 65.14 -33.74 49.66
CA VAL A 313 63.91 -33.97 48.91
C VAL A 313 64.08 -35.19 48.03
N LEU A 314 63.18 -36.16 48.17
CA LEU A 314 63.09 -37.25 47.22
C LEU A 314 62.35 -36.74 45.98
N LEU A 315 63.07 -36.62 44.87
CA LEU A 315 62.58 -36.09 43.60
C LEU A 315 62.51 -37.21 42.57
N ALA A 316 61.31 -37.57 42.12
CA ALA A 316 61.12 -38.34 40.91
C ALA A 316 60.98 -37.35 39.74
N SER A 317 61.89 -37.39 38.77
CA SER A 317 61.84 -36.49 37.61
C SER A 317 62.01 -37.23 36.29
N MET A 318 61.34 -36.73 35.27
CA MET A 318 61.35 -37.25 33.92
C MET A 318 61.46 -36.11 32.91
N PRO A 319 62.30 -36.22 31.87
CA PRO A 319 62.36 -35.22 30.81
C PRO A 319 61.00 -35.07 30.11
N SER A 320 60.53 -33.85 29.86
CA SER A 320 59.20 -33.64 29.24
C SER A 320 59.16 -34.01 27.76
N ASP A 321 60.32 -34.00 27.09
CA ASP A 321 60.50 -34.46 25.72
C ASP A 321 60.29 -35.97 25.58
N VAL A 322 60.50 -36.76 26.64
CA VAL A 322 60.29 -38.22 26.59
C VAL A 322 58.82 -38.59 26.46
N VAL A 323 57.90 -37.74 26.94
CA VAL A 323 56.49 -37.81 26.54
C VAL A 323 56.41 -37.22 25.13
N HIS A 324 56.77 -38.02 24.11
CA HIS A 324 56.63 -37.66 22.70
C HIS A 324 55.13 -37.56 22.35
N VAL A 325 54.52 -36.44 22.72
CA VAL A 325 53.27 -36.02 22.09
C VAL A 325 53.65 -35.62 20.67
N ASP A 326 53.00 -36.20 19.65
CA ASP A 326 53.17 -35.77 18.25
C ASP A 326 52.46 -34.41 18.05
N GLN A 327 52.88 -33.39 18.83
CA GLN A 327 52.28 -32.05 18.90
C GLN A 327 52.23 -31.40 17.53
N THR A 328 53.17 -31.76 16.65
CA THR A 328 53.23 -31.29 15.28
C THR A 328 52.02 -31.77 14.48
N ARG A 329 51.71 -33.08 14.50
CA ARG A 329 50.52 -33.62 13.82
C ARG A 329 49.22 -33.09 14.43
N MET A 330 49.13 -33.03 15.75
CA MET A 330 47.97 -32.47 16.46
C MET A 330 47.73 -31.00 16.07
N GLY A 331 48.80 -30.19 16.07
CA GLY A 331 48.75 -28.78 15.68
C GLY A 331 48.31 -28.59 14.22
N PHE A 332 48.84 -29.41 13.30
CA PHE A 332 48.42 -29.36 11.88
C PHE A 332 46.96 -29.79 11.69
N ALA A 333 46.51 -30.87 12.33
CA ALA A 333 45.13 -31.34 12.24
C ALA A 333 44.14 -30.31 12.79
N PHE A 334 44.43 -29.74 13.96
CA PHE A 334 43.63 -28.67 14.54
C PHE A 334 43.59 -27.42 13.66
N ALA A 335 44.75 -26.96 13.17
CA ALA A 335 44.84 -25.81 12.28
C ALA A 335 44.07 -26.04 10.97
N ALA A 336 44.15 -27.23 10.37
CA ALA A 336 43.43 -27.57 9.16
C ALA A 336 41.91 -27.49 9.36
N VAL A 337 41.38 -28.06 10.45
CA VAL A 337 39.94 -28.01 10.73
C VAL A 337 39.49 -26.58 11.05
N LEU A 338 40.27 -25.83 11.83
CA LEU A 338 39.99 -24.43 12.10
C LEU A 338 39.88 -23.60 10.81
N VAL A 339 40.82 -23.76 9.88
CA VAL A 339 40.80 -23.08 8.58
C VAL A 339 39.58 -23.49 7.76
N ILE A 340 39.24 -24.78 7.69
CA ILE A 340 38.05 -25.27 6.98
C ILE A 340 36.78 -24.68 7.58
N THR A 341 36.65 -24.64 8.92
CA THR A 341 35.48 -24.05 9.58
C THR A 341 35.39 -22.55 9.33
N LEU A 342 36.50 -21.81 9.40
CA LEU A 342 36.52 -20.37 9.10
C LEU A 342 36.15 -20.08 7.64
N LEU A 343 36.62 -20.89 6.69
CA LEU A 343 36.25 -20.77 5.27
C LEU A 343 34.76 -21.07 5.05
N ALA A 344 34.23 -22.13 5.68
CA ALA A 344 32.81 -22.46 5.62
C ALA A 344 31.95 -21.35 6.24
N ALA A 345 32.37 -20.81 7.39
CA ALA A 345 31.73 -19.69 8.07
C ALA A 345 31.68 -18.44 7.21
N TYR A 346 32.84 -18.03 6.66
CA TYR A 346 32.94 -16.89 5.75
C TYR A 346 32.05 -17.06 4.52
N TRP A 347 32.04 -18.24 3.91
CA TRP A 347 31.26 -18.51 2.71
C TRP A 347 29.75 -18.47 2.99
N LEU A 348 29.29 -19.05 4.10
CA LEU A 348 27.88 -18.97 4.50
C LEU A 348 27.48 -17.53 4.84
N ALA A 349 28.31 -16.81 5.61
CA ALA A 349 28.06 -15.40 5.94
C ALA A 349 27.93 -14.55 4.67
N ARG A 350 28.78 -14.78 3.67
CA ARG A 350 28.71 -14.11 2.37
C ARG A 350 27.40 -14.42 1.62
N MET A 351 26.87 -15.64 1.72
CA MET A 351 25.57 -15.98 1.11
C MET A 351 24.42 -15.26 1.79
N MET A 352 24.38 -15.29 3.12
CA MET A 352 23.35 -14.65 3.92
C MET A 352 23.34 -13.13 3.71
N ALA A 353 24.52 -12.52 3.72
CA ALA A 353 24.69 -11.10 3.41
C ALA A 353 24.26 -10.78 1.96
N GLY A 354 24.50 -11.70 1.02
CA GLY A 354 24.05 -11.57 -0.36
C GLY A 354 22.53 -11.48 -0.50
N ASP A 355 21.78 -12.36 0.17
CA ASP A 355 20.31 -12.33 0.16
C ASP A 355 19.75 -11.00 0.70
N VAL A 356 20.29 -10.52 1.82
CA VAL A 356 19.88 -9.24 2.42
C VAL A 356 20.30 -8.06 1.54
N SER A 357 21.51 -8.08 0.99
CA SER A 357 22.02 -7.03 0.10
C SER A 357 21.20 -6.93 -1.18
N GLU A 358 20.81 -8.06 -1.77
CA GLU A 358 19.94 -8.07 -2.96
C GLU A 358 18.58 -7.44 -2.65
N ALA A 359 17.93 -7.87 -1.56
CA ALA A 359 16.62 -7.32 -1.16
C ALA A 359 16.67 -5.82 -0.87
N THR A 360 17.67 -5.38 -0.10
CA THR A 360 17.83 -3.96 0.28
C THR A 360 18.16 -3.09 -0.92
N SER A 361 19.02 -3.56 -1.83
CA SER A 361 19.32 -2.83 -3.08
C SER A 361 18.10 -2.70 -3.98
N TRP A 362 17.24 -3.74 -4.03
CA TRP A 362 15.98 -3.68 -4.75
C TRP A 362 15.01 -2.68 -4.11
N LEU A 363 14.84 -2.72 -2.79
CA LEU A 363 13.98 -1.78 -2.06
C LEU A 363 14.43 -0.33 -2.27
N GLN A 364 15.74 -0.07 -2.22
CA GLN A 364 16.31 1.24 -2.48
C GLN A 364 16.00 1.71 -3.92
N ALA A 365 16.16 0.82 -4.91
CA ALA A 365 15.87 1.14 -6.30
C ALA A 365 14.38 1.41 -6.54
N GLU A 366 13.50 0.62 -5.94
CA GLU A 366 12.05 0.82 -6.06
C GLU A 366 11.60 2.10 -5.37
N ALA A 367 12.11 2.37 -4.16
CA ALA A 367 11.86 3.62 -3.44
C ALA A 367 12.31 4.85 -4.26
N ALA A 368 13.50 4.80 -4.86
CA ALA A 368 14.02 5.87 -5.71
C ALA A 368 13.15 6.11 -6.96
N ARG A 369 12.69 5.03 -7.60
CA ARG A 369 11.76 5.11 -8.74
C ARG A 369 10.44 5.77 -8.34
N MET A 370 9.83 5.32 -7.25
CA MET A 370 8.59 5.90 -6.73
C MET A 370 8.76 7.38 -6.36
N ALA A 371 9.88 7.73 -5.72
CA ALA A 371 10.21 9.10 -5.36
C ALA A 371 10.42 10.01 -6.59
N SER A 372 10.93 9.46 -7.69
CA SER A 372 11.05 10.18 -8.97
C SER A 372 9.73 10.33 -9.74
N GLY A 373 8.62 9.76 -9.21
CA GLY A 373 7.31 9.75 -9.86
C GLY A 373 7.13 8.61 -10.89
N ASP A 374 8.13 7.76 -11.11
CA ASP A 374 7.97 6.57 -11.96
C ASP A 374 7.23 5.46 -11.20
N LEU A 375 5.90 5.50 -11.31
CA LEU A 375 5.00 4.49 -10.77
C LEU A 375 4.67 3.37 -11.78
N ARG A 376 5.44 3.16 -12.85
CA ARG A 376 5.20 2.01 -13.76
C ARG A 376 5.58 0.68 -13.09
N LYS A 377 5.10 -0.45 -13.61
CA LYS A 377 5.41 -1.79 -13.07
C LYS A 377 6.93 -1.96 -12.97
N GLY A 378 7.41 -2.15 -11.75
CA GLY A 378 8.83 -2.34 -11.45
C GLY A 378 9.29 -3.78 -11.65
N ARG A 379 10.56 -4.01 -11.30
CA ARG A 379 11.10 -5.37 -11.17
C ARG A 379 10.42 -6.05 -10.00
N VAL A 380 10.02 -7.32 -10.15
CA VAL A 380 9.47 -8.09 -9.03
C VAL A 380 10.62 -8.70 -8.23
N PHE A 381 10.59 -8.52 -6.91
CA PHE A 381 11.46 -9.23 -5.97
C PHE A 381 10.61 -10.18 -5.15
N GLU A 382 11.04 -11.44 -5.08
CA GLU A 382 10.37 -12.43 -4.25
C GLU A 382 11.31 -13.25 -3.39
N SER A 383 10.86 -13.48 -2.16
CA SER A 383 11.54 -14.24 -1.11
C SER A 383 10.51 -14.82 -0.13
N GLU A 384 10.83 -15.96 0.46
CA GLU A 384 10.02 -16.68 1.44
C GLU A 384 9.98 -16.04 2.85
N ASP A 385 10.71 -14.94 3.06
CA ASP A 385 10.89 -14.31 4.38
C ASP A 385 10.29 -12.89 4.44
N GLU A 386 10.56 -12.19 5.53
CA GLU A 386 10.13 -10.82 5.79
C GLU A 386 10.59 -9.86 4.70
N LEU A 387 11.71 -10.13 4.01
CA LEU A 387 12.19 -9.30 2.90
C LEU A 387 11.25 -9.38 1.70
N GLY A 388 10.73 -10.58 1.39
CA GLY A 388 9.71 -10.76 0.36
C GLY A 388 8.38 -10.12 0.76
N SER A 389 8.00 -10.24 2.03
CA SER A 389 6.81 -9.54 2.55
C SER A 389 6.93 -8.03 2.40
N LEU A 390 8.08 -7.47 2.74
CA LEU A 390 8.36 -6.05 2.60
C LEU A 390 8.32 -5.61 1.13
N ALA A 391 8.88 -6.40 0.21
CA ALA A 391 8.80 -6.12 -1.22
C ALA A 391 7.35 -6.06 -1.74
N ARG A 392 6.50 -7.01 -1.32
CA ARG A 392 5.06 -6.99 -1.65
C ARG A 392 4.33 -5.78 -1.07
N SER A 393 4.70 -5.33 0.14
CA SER A 393 4.16 -4.09 0.71
C SER A 393 4.54 -2.86 -0.12
N PHE A 394 5.77 -2.80 -0.64
CA PHE A 394 6.20 -1.73 -1.56
C PHE A 394 5.43 -1.76 -2.88
N GLU A 395 5.19 -2.94 -3.45
CA GLU A 395 4.34 -3.08 -4.65
C GLU A 395 2.90 -2.59 -4.40
N THR A 396 2.34 -2.93 -3.24
CA THR A 396 1.01 -2.46 -2.82
C THR A 396 0.98 -0.93 -2.68
N MET A 397 2.02 -0.35 -2.07
CA MET A 397 2.16 1.11 -1.96
C MET A 397 2.26 1.77 -3.35
N ALA A 398 3.05 1.22 -4.27
CA ALA A 398 3.15 1.71 -5.64
C ALA A 398 1.82 1.63 -6.38
N HIS A 399 1.04 0.56 -6.17
CA HIS A 399 -0.31 0.43 -6.72
C HIS A 399 -1.26 1.51 -6.18
N SER A 400 -1.28 1.72 -4.86
CA SER A 400 -2.11 2.75 -4.22
C SER A 400 -1.73 4.16 -4.68
N LEU A 401 -0.44 4.48 -4.80
CA LEU A 401 0.02 5.77 -5.32
C LEU A 401 -0.41 5.96 -6.78
N ARG A 402 -0.28 4.92 -7.63
CA ARG A 402 -0.71 4.99 -9.03
C ARG A 402 -2.22 5.23 -9.14
N ALA A 403 -3.02 4.57 -8.31
CA ALA A 403 -4.45 4.77 -8.25
C ALA A 403 -4.82 6.19 -7.80
N ALA A 404 -4.12 6.73 -6.79
CA ALA A 404 -4.31 8.09 -6.31
C ALA A 404 -3.98 9.13 -7.40
N VAL A 405 -2.82 9.01 -8.07
CA VAL A 405 -2.43 9.88 -9.20
C VAL A 405 -3.45 9.77 -10.35
N GLY A 406 -3.91 8.56 -10.68
CA GLY A 406 -4.93 8.36 -11.71
C GLY A 406 -6.28 9.00 -11.36
N SER A 407 -6.68 8.99 -10.09
CA SER A 407 -7.87 9.70 -9.63
C SER A 407 -7.71 11.22 -9.70
N MET A 408 -6.52 11.74 -9.33
CA MET A 408 -6.21 13.16 -9.42
C MET A 408 -6.23 13.65 -10.88
N ALA A 409 -5.67 12.89 -11.82
CA ALA A 409 -5.72 13.20 -13.24
C ALA A 409 -7.16 13.29 -13.75
N ARG A 410 -8.01 12.31 -13.44
CA ARG A 410 -9.44 12.35 -13.81
C ARG A 410 -10.19 13.54 -13.21
N THR A 411 -9.84 13.95 -12.00
CA THR A 411 -10.42 15.15 -11.37
C THR A 411 -9.95 16.41 -12.08
N ALA A 412 -8.69 16.49 -12.49
CA ALA A 412 -8.16 17.61 -13.26
C ALA A 412 -8.88 17.74 -14.63
N ASP A 413 -9.05 16.63 -15.35
CA ASP A 413 -9.80 16.60 -16.62
C ASP A 413 -11.24 17.12 -16.43
N ARG A 414 -11.90 16.74 -15.33
CA ARG A 414 -13.25 17.24 -15.00
C ARG A 414 -13.26 18.75 -14.73
N VAL A 415 -12.26 19.25 -14.00
CA VAL A 415 -12.14 20.69 -13.74
C VAL A 415 -11.93 21.47 -15.03
N GLU A 416 -11.15 20.94 -15.97
CA GLU A 416 -10.97 21.57 -17.29
C GLU A 416 -12.30 21.64 -18.07
N VAL A 417 -13.04 20.54 -18.14
CA VAL A 417 -14.37 20.50 -18.79
C VAL A 417 -15.34 21.49 -18.14
N THR A 418 -15.44 21.50 -16.81
CA THR A 418 -16.31 22.44 -16.08
C THR A 418 -15.87 23.90 -16.29
N SER A 419 -14.57 24.17 -16.43
CA SER A 419 -14.06 25.51 -16.72
C SER A 419 -14.52 26.00 -18.09
N VAL A 420 -14.53 25.12 -19.10
CA VAL A 420 -15.06 25.44 -20.44
C VAL A 420 -16.56 25.71 -20.41
N GLU A 421 -17.34 24.89 -19.68
CA GLU A 421 -18.79 25.11 -19.51
C GLU A 421 -19.07 26.44 -18.79
N MET A 422 -18.26 26.79 -17.79
CA MET A 422 -18.42 28.03 -17.04
C MET A 422 -18.17 29.28 -17.90
N VAL A 423 -17.26 29.20 -18.88
CA VAL A 423 -17.08 30.27 -19.88
C VAL A 423 -18.32 30.43 -20.74
N GLN A 424 -18.97 29.34 -21.16
CA GLN A 424 -20.21 29.39 -21.92
C GLN A 424 -21.36 29.99 -21.10
N VAL A 425 -21.49 29.60 -19.83
CA VAL A 425 -22.48 30.18 -18.91
C VAL A 425 -22.22 31.68 -18.71
N ALA A 426 -20.97 32.09 -18.53
CA ALA A 426 -20.62 33.51 -18.39
C ALA A 426 -21.00 34.31 -19.65
N GLN A 427 -20.77 33.77 -20.85
CA GLN A 427 -21.18 34.41 -22.11
C GLN A 427 -22.70 34.51 -22.23
N ALA A 428 -23.44 33.45 -21.89
CA ALA A 428 -24.90 33.45 -21.91
C ALA A 428 -25.47 34.48 -20.92
N VAL A 429 -24.92 34.56 -19.70
CA VAL A 429 -25.30 35.56 -18.70
C VAL A 429 -25.00 36.98 -19.22
N SER A 430 -23.85 37.19 -19.86
CA SER A 430 -23.52 38.49 -20.46
C SER A 430 -24.53 38.88 -21.55
N GLY A 431 -24.96 37.93 -22.38
CA GLY A 431 -26.00 38.14 -23.40
C GLY A 431 -27.34 38.53 -22.78
N VAL A 432 -27.83 37.74 -21.82
CA VAL A 432 -29.07 38.03 -21.08
C VAL A 432 -29.01 39.38 -20.38
N THR A 433 -27.86 39.73 -19.79
CA THR A 433 -27.67 41.03 -19.13
C THR A 433 -27.77 42.18 -20.13
N SER A 434 -27.21 42.02 -21.34
CA SER A 434 -27.35 43.00 -22.42
C SER A 434 -28.81 43.19 -22.85
N ASP A 435 -29.55 42.09 -23.03
CA ASP A 435 -30.97 42.14 -23.38
C ASP A 435 -31.81 42.80 -22.28
N GLN A 436 -31.47 42.53 -21.01
CA GLN A 436 -32.14 43.14 -19.87
C GLN A 436 -31.89 44.65 -19.79
N VAL A 437 -30.66 45.11 -20.07
CA VAL A 437 -30.36 46.56 -20.18
C VAL A 437 -31.23 47.20 -21.26
N GLN A 438 -31.33 46.58 -22.44
CA GLN A 438 -32.17 47.08 -23.52
C GLN A 438 -33.66 47.11 -23.12
N GLY A 439 -34.16 46.08 -22.41
CA GLY A 439 -35.52 46.05 -21.90
C GLY A 439 -35.81 47.14 -20.86
N ILE A 440 -34.83 47.46 -20.01
CA ILE A 440 -34.93 48.58 -19.06
C ILE A 440 -34.98 49.93 -19.80
N GLU A 441 -34.14 50.13 -20.82
CA GLU A 441 -34.18 51.35 -21.64
C GLU A 441 -35.53 51.52 -22.33
N GLN A 442 -36.09 50.46 -22.91
CA GLN A 442 -37.43 50.48 -23.51
C GLN A 442 -38.51 50.79 -22.47
N THR A 443 -38.42 50.18 -21.29
CA THR A 443 -39.37 50.44 -20.19
C THR A 443 -39.28 51.89 -19.74
N SER A 444 -38.07 52.46 -19.64
CA SER A 444 -37.85 53.86 -19.31
C SER A 444 -38.49 54.79 -20.36
N ALA A 445 -38.32 54.48 -21.66
CA ALA A 445 -38.95 55.25 -22.73
C ALA A 445 -40.49 55.17 -22.69
N LEU A 446 -41.04 53.99 -22.42
CA LEU A 446 -42.49 53.81 -22.22
C LEU A 446 -42.99 54.60 -21.01
N MET A 447 -42.24 54.64 -19.91
CA MET A 447 -42.60 55.44 -18.74
C MET A 447 -42.59 56.94 -19.05
N GLU A 448 -41.64 57.44 -19.84
CA GLU A 448 -41.63 58.82 -20.32
C GLU A 448 -42.90 59.14 -21.14
N GLN A 449 -43.27 58.23 -22.04
CA GLN A 449 -44.48 58.36 -22.85
C GLN A 449 -45.75 58.32 -22.00
N ILE A 450 -45.84 57.42 -21.02
CA ILE A 450 -46.96 57.36 -20.06
C ILE A 450 -47.05 58.67 -19.28
N ASN A 451 -45.92 59.21 -18.79
CA ASN A 451 -45.90 60.48 -18.08
C ASN A 451 -46.45 61.62 -18.97
N GLY A 452 -46.05 61.64 -20.25
CA GLY A 452 -46.61 62.54 -21.26
C GLY A 452 -48.12 62.39 -21.45
N GLN A 453 -48.62 61.16 -21.55
CA GLN A 453 -50.07 60.89 -21.66
C GLN A 453 -50.83 61.31 -20.40
N VAL A 454 -50.31 61.04 -19.20
CA VAL A 454 -50.93 61.46 -17.93
C VAL A 454 -51.03 62.98 -17.86
N ARG A 455 -49.97 63.71 -18.25
CA ARG A 455 -50.03 65.18 -18.38
C ARG A 455 -51.08 65.62 -19.39
N GLY A 456 -51.18 64.95 -20.54
CA GLY A 456 -52.20 65.20 -21.55
C GLY A 456 -53.62 65.00 -21.02
N ILE A 457 -53.87 63.91 -20.30
CA ILE A 457 -55.16 63.63 -19.65
C ILE A 457 -55.51 64.69 -18.61
N ALA A 458 -54.54 65.10 -17.78
CA ALA A 458 -54.74 66.17 -16.80
C ALA A 458 -55.15 67.50 -17.46
N ASN A 459 -54.49 67.88 -18.56
CA ASN A 459 -54.85 69.07 -19.33
C ASN A 459 -56.25 68.95 -19.95
N SER A 460 -56.59 67.79 -20.52
CA SER A 460 -57.93 67.54 -21.08
C SER A 460 -59.02 67.59 -20.00
N ALA A 461 -58.76 67.05 -18.82
CA ALA A 461 -59.67 67.11 -17.68
C ALA A 461 -59.89 68.55 -17.20
N GLN A 462 -58.82 69.37 -17.16
CA GLN A 462 -58.92 70.79 -16.84
C GLN A 462 -59.74 71.55 -17.91
N ALA A 463 -59.47 71.30 -19.19
CA ALA A 463 -60.24 71.90 -20.28
C ALA A 463 -61.72 71.51 -20.22
N LEU A 464 -62.01 70.23 -19.94
CA LEU A 464 -63.37 69.74 -19.76
C LEU A 464 -64.06 70.43 -18.57
N ASN A 465 -63.37 70.62 -17.45
CA ASN A 465 -63.93 71.34 -16.29
C ASN A 465 -64.34 72.77 -16.67
N VAL A 466 -63.49 73.48 -17.43
CA VAL A 466 -63.81 74.82 -17.94
C VAL A 466 -65.04 74.80 -18.86
N SER A 467 -65.11 73.86 -19.81
CA SER A 467 -66.27 73.73 -20.69
C SER A 467 -67.56 73.36 -19.94
N VAL A 468 -67.46 72.57 -18.87
CA VAL A 468 -68.60 72.26 -18.00
C VAL A 468 -69.06 73.49 -17.24
N GLU A 469 -68.14 74.28 -16.67
CA GLU A 469 -68.46 75.55 -16.01
C GLU A 469 -69.14 76.54 -16.97
N GLU A 470 -68.63 76.68 -18.19
CA GLU A 470 -69.23 77.50 -19.25
C GLU A 470 -70.64 77.01 -19.61
N SER A 471 -70.81 75.70 -19.83
CA SER A 471 -72.10 75.09 -20.14
C SER A 471 -73.12 75.28 -19.00
N SER A 472 -72.69 75.14 -17.74
CA SER A 472 -73.54 75.42 -16.58
C SER A 472 -73.97 76.89 -16.52
N SER A 473 -73.07 77.83 -16.85
CA SER A 473 -73.41 79.25 -16.96
C SER A 473 -74.46 79.49 -18.05
N SER A 474 -74.28 78.91 -19.24
CA SER A 474 -75.26 79.04 -20.33
C SER A 474 -76.61 78.41 -19.98
N ILE A 475 -76.64 77.29 -19.26
CA ILE A 475 -77.88 76.68 -18.78
C ILE A 475 -78.61 77.61 -17.80
N LEU A 476 -77.90 78.28 -16.89
CA LEU A 476 -78.49 79.25 -15.97
C LEU A 476 -79.07 80.46 -16.71
N GLU A 477 -78.35 80.98 -17.72
CA GLU A 477 -78.82 82.07 -18.56
C GLU A 477 -80.06 81.69 -19.38
N LEU A 478 -80.08 80.49 -19.96
CA LEU A 478 -81.26 79.94 -20.64
C LEU A 478 -82.44 79.73 -19.68
N GLY A 479 -82.18 79.34 -18.42
CA GLY A 479 -83.20 79.26 -17.38
C GLY A 479 -83.85 80.60 -17.09
N ALA A 480 -83.04 81.66 -16.94
CA ALA A 480 -83.53 83.03 -16.75
C ALA A 480 -84.32 83.54 -17.96
N ALA A 481 -83.81 83.31 -19.19
CA ALA A 481 -84.54 83.66 -20.41
C ALA A 481 -85.86 82.89 -20.54
N GLY A 482 -85.90 81.63 -20.06
CA GLY A 482 -87.12 80.83 -19.99
C GLY A 482 -88.17 81.41 -19.04
N GLU A 483 -87.74 81.92 -17.88
CA GLU A 483 -88.62 82.63 -16.94
C GLU A 483 -89.17 83.93 -17.56
N GLU A 484 -88.32 84.74 -18.20
CA GLU A 484 -88.72 85.97 -18.90
C GLU A 484 -89.72 85.71 -20.04
N LEU A 485 -89.49 84.65 -20.82
CA LEU A 485 -90.43 84.23 -21.87
C LEU A 485 -91.79 83.80 -21.29
N ASN A 486 -91.80 83.09 -20.16
CA ASN A 486 -93.05 82.68 -19.51
C ASN A 486 -93.84 83.89 -18.95
N GLU A 487 -93.13 84.87 -18.37
CA GLU A 487 -93.72 86.15 -17.96
C GLU A 487 -94.32 86.89 -19.17
N THR A 488 -93.54 87.02 -20.25
CA THR A 488 -93.99 87.66 -21.49
C THR A 488 -95.22 86.96 -22.09
N ALA A 489 -95.25 85.62 -22.08
CA ALA A 489 -96.40 84.85 -22.54
C ALA A 489 -97.65 85.10 -21.68
N THR A 490 -97.49 85.29 -20.37
CA THR A 490 -98.57 85.62 -19.44
C THR A 490 -99.13 87.00 -19.73
N VAL A 491 -98.26 88.01 -19.87
CA VAL A 491 -98.65 89.38 -20.25
C VAL A 491 -99.33 89.41 -21.62
N LEU A 492 -98.84 88.64 -22.60
CA LEU A 492 -99.45 88.53 -23.91
C LEU A 492 -100.87 87.94 -23.82
N ASN A 493 -101.08 86.91 -22.99
CA ASN A 493 -102.40 86.32 -22.78
C ASN A 493 -103.39 87.33 -22.19
N GLU A 494 -102.96 88.11 -21.20
CA GLU A 494 -103.75 89.22 -20.65
C GLU A 494 -104.12 90.24 -21.72
N LYS A 495 -103.16 90.64 -22.57
CA LYS A 495 -103.41 91.56 -23.69
C LYS A 495 -104.38 91.00 -24.73
N VAL A 496 -104.30 89.71 -25.05
CA VAL A 496 -105.26 89.05 -25.95
C VAL A 496 -106.68 89.06 -25.35
N ASN A 497 -106.83 88.84 -24.05
CA ASN A 497 -108.12 88.94 -23.36
C ASN A 497 -108.68 90.38 -23.39
N GLU A 498 -107.82 91.38 -23.17
CA GLU A 498 -108.18 92.81 -23.26
C GLU A 498 -108.65 93.21 -24.67
N VAL A 499 -107.92 92.78 -25.71
CA VAL A 499 -108.30 93.02 -27.12
C VAL A 499 -109.62 92.31 -27.45
N SER A 500 -109.83 91.07 -26.99
CA SER A 500 -111.08 90.34 -27.21
C SER A 500 -112.29 91.07 -26.59
N SER A 501 -112.14 91.59 -25.37
CA SER A 501 -113.16 92.41 -24.73
C SER A 501 -113.44 93.70 -25.51
N SER A 502 -112.39 94.36 -26.01
CA SER A 502 -112.52 95.54 -26.86
C SER A 502 -113.26 95.24 -28.18
N ILE A 503 -113.02 94.07 -28.78
CA ILE A 503 -113.75 93.59 -29.97
C ILE A 503 -115.23 93.36 -29.66
N GLU A 504 -115.57 92.74 -28.53
CA GLU A 504 -116.98 92.59 -28.12
C GLU A 504 -117.68 93.94 -27.96
N GLN A 505 -117.01 94.92 -27.35
CA GLN A 505 -117.54 96.26 -27.17
C GLN A 505 -117.72 96.98 -28.52
N MET A 506 -116.76 96.84 -29.45
CA MET A 506 -116.89 97.35 -30.82
C MET A 506 -118.06 96.70 -31.57
N ALA A 507 -118.25 95.38 -31.46
CA ALA A 507 -119.36 94.68 -32.11
C ALA A 507 -120.74 95.21 -31.63
N ARG A 508 -120.89 95.49 -30.33
CA ARG A 508 -122.10 96.15 -29.79
C ARG A 508 -122.27 97.57 -30.34
N SER A 509 -121.19 98.33 -30.44
CA SER A 509 -121.22 99.69 -31.00
C SER A 509 -121.63 99.70 -32.48
N VAL A 510 -121.12 98.77 -33.29
CA VAL A 510 -121.53 98.61 -34.70
C VAL A 510 -123.02 98.30 -34.82
N LYS A 511 -123.57 97.45 -33.95
CA LYS A 511 -125.01 97.16 -33.92
C LYS A 511 -125.84 98.43 -33.64
N HIS A 512 -125.44 99.23 -32.65
CA HIS A 512 -126.10 100.50 -32.36
C HIS A 512 -126.01 101.51 -33.52
N VAL A 513 -124.87 101.57 -34.22
CA VAL A 513 -124.75 102.40 -35.43
C VAL A 513 -125.74 101.94 -36.50
N SER A 514 -125.86 100.62 -36.73
CA SER A 514 -126.81 100.04 -37.69
C SER A 514 -128.25 100.49 -37.41
N GLU A 515 -128.71 100.36 -36.16
CA GLU A 515 -130.05 100.77 -35.70
C GLU A 515 -130.30 102.28 -35.97
N ASN A 516 -129.29 103.13 -35.69
CA ASN A 516 -129.39 104.56 -35.99
C ASN A 516 -129.49 104.86 -37.50
N THR A 517 -128.74 104.14 -38.34
CA THR A 517 -128.84 104.30 -39.81
C THR A 517 -130.22 103.91 -40.34
N GLU A 518 -130.84 102.88 -39.76
CA GLU A 518 -132.17 102.41 -40.15
C GLU A 518 -133.24 103.45 -39.78
N GLY A 519 -133.17 104.02 -38.57
CA GLY A 519 -134.02 105.14 -38.17
C GLY A 519 -133.81 106.41 -39.02
N LEU A 520 -132.58 106.67 -39.47
CA LEU A 520 -132.30 107.79 -40.37
C LEU A 520 -132.90 107.57 -41.77
N ALA A 521 -132.88 106.34 -42.28
CA ALA A 521 -133.50 105.99 -43.55
C ALA A 521 -135.03 106.18 -43.50
N GLU A 522 -135.67 105.75 -42.42
CA GLU A 522 -137.12 105.96 -42.19
C GLU A 522 -137.48 107.45 -42.15
N ALA A 523 -136.70 108.27 -41.44
CA ALA A 523 -136.88 109.72 -41.40
C ALA A 523 -136.68 110.39 -42.79
N ALA A 524 -135.75 109.87 -43.60
CA ALA A 524 -135.52 110.36 -44.95
C ALA A 524 -136.69 110.02 -45.89
N ASP A 525 -137.27 108.82 -45.79
CA ASP A 525 -138.46 108.41 -46.56
C ASP A 525 -139.68 109.28 -46.21
N GLU A 526 -139.91 109.57 -44.93
CA GLU A 526 -140.99 110.46 -44.47
C GLU A 526 -140.82 111.90 -44.99
N THR A 527 -139.57 112.39 -45.03
CA THR A 527 -139.23 113.69 -45.62
C THR A 527 -139.51 113.71 -47.13
N SER A 528 -139.19 112.62 -47.84
CA SER A 528 -139.43 112.48 -49.28
C SER A 528 -140.92 112.45 -49.61
N ALA A 529 -141.72 111.73 -48.81
CA ALA A 529 -143.18 111.72 -48.93
C ALA A 529 -143.78 113.12 -48.72
N SER A 530 -143.31 113.84 -47.69
CA SER A 530 -143.71 115.22 -47.42
C SER A 530 -143.37 116.16 -48.58
N MET A 531 -142.21 115.97 -49.23
CA MET A 531 -141.84 116.69 -50.44
C MET A 531 -142.74 116.38 -51.65
N GLY A 532 -143.21 115.14 -51.79
CA GLY A 532 -144.15 114.74 -52.84
C GLY A 532 -145.52 115.41 -52.71
N GLU A 533 -146.03 115.54 -51.48
CA GLU A 533 -147.26 116.29 -51.20
C GLU A 533 -147.08 117.79 -51.46
N MET A 534 -145.93 118.37 -51.06
CA MET A 534 -145.59 119.76 -51.38
C MET A 534 -145.54 120.03 -52.90
N ALA A 535 -144.95 119.11 -53.68
CA ALA A 535 -144.90 119.24 -55.14
C ALA A 535 -146.29 119.16 -55.79
N THR A 536 -147.21 118.40 -55.20
CA THR A 536 -148.60 118.29 -55.66
C THR A 536 -149.39 119.57 -55.33
N SER A 537 -149.18 120.15 -54.15
CA SER A 537 -149.73 121.46 -53.77
C SER A 537 -149.15 122.61 -54.61
N MET A 538 -147.88 122.54 -55.03
CA MET A 538 -147.31 123.53 -55.96
C MET A 538 -147.99 123.51 -57.34
N ARG A 539 -148.44 122.33 -57.82
CA ARG A 539 -149.25 122.24 -59.05
C ARG A 539 -150.67 122.80 -58.86
N GLU A 540 -151.22 122.70 -57.64
CA GLU A 540 -152.44 123.40 -57.22
C GLU A 540 -152.35 124.92 -57.45
N VAL A 541 -151.16 125.50 -57.33
CA VAL A 541 -150.95 126.95 -57.50
C VAL A 541 -150.76 127.35 -58.97
N ASP A 542 -150.00 126.57 -59.76
CA ASP A 542 -149.71 126.88 -61.16
C ASP A 542 -150.96 126.85 -62.05
N VAL A 543 -151.80 125.81 -61.92
CA VAL A 543 -153.03 125.66 -62.72
C VAL A 543 -154.01 126.78 -62.40
N SER A 544 -154.13 127.15 -61.12
CA SER A 544 -154.98 128.26 -60.69
C SER A 544 -154.47 129.63 -61.20
N ALA A 545 -153.15 129.82 -61.29
CA ALA A 545 -152.53 131.02 -61.87
C ALA A 545 -152.73 131.14 -63.39
N GLU A 546 -152.66 130.02 -64.13
CA GLU A 546 -152.79 129.99 -65.59
C GLU A 546 -154.24 130.24 -66.05
N GLU A 547 -155.21 129.68 -65.33
CA GLU A 547 -156.64 129.90 -65.62
C GLU A 547 -157.07 131.34 -65.29
N THR A 548 -156.52 131.91 -64.20
CA THR A 548 -156.68 133.34 -63.84
C THR A 548 -156.04 134.29 -64.88
N ALA A 549 -154.96 133.88 -65.55
CA ALA A 549 -154.37 134.66 -66.65
C ALA A 549 -155.22 134.62 -67.93
N ARG A 550 -155.94 133.51 -68.20
CA ARG A 550 -156.87 133.39 -69.33
C ARG A 550 -158.13 134.25 -69.14
N LEU A 551 -158.54 134.44 -67.88
CA LEU A 551 -159.51 135.43 -67.39
C LEU A 551 -159.23 136.88 -67.89
N SER A 552 -158.05 137.22 -68.43
CA SER A 552 -157.75 138.62 -68.83
C SER A 552 -157.57 138.90 -70.33
N ARG A 553 -157.43 137.91 -71.24
CA ARG A 553 -156.86 138.16 -72.58
C ARG A 553 -157.79 138.18 -73.80
N LEU A 554 -159.09 137.89 -73.68
CA LEU A 554 -160.01 137.81 -74.84
C LEU A 554 -161.16 138.85 -74.85
N VAL A 555 -160.94 140.03 -74.25
CA VAL A 555 -161.86 141.20 -74.24
C VAL A 555 -161.40 142.34 -75.19
N VAL A 556 -160.66 142.08 -76.28
CA VAL A 556 -160.44 143.09 -77.36
C VAL A 556 -160.51 142.44 -78.74
#